data_AF-A0A6B3HQN6-F1
#
_entry.id   AF-A0A6B3HQN6-F1
#
_cell.length_a   1.000
_cell.length_b   1.000
_cell.length_c   1.000
_cell.angle_alpha   90.00
_cell.angle_beta   90.00
_cell.angle_gamma   90.00
#
_symmetry.space_group_name_H-M   'P 1'
#
loop_
_entity.id
_entity.type
_entity.pdbx_description
1 polymer ?
#
loop_
_entity_poly.entity_id
_entity_poly.type
_entity_poly.pdbx_seq_one_letter_code
_entity_poly.pdbx_strand_id
1 'polypeptide(L)'
;PSLHCHECRYCRSGRGNLCDNWAAIGVTVPGGAAEFAVAPVANCVKLPEHIDVTDAALIEPLSCAVRGYDVLKSNLGSEVLIYGSGTMGLMMLELAKRTGAASVEVLDINAQRLETAKLLGCTGAAARAEEFDRPGG
;
A
#
# COMPACT_ATOMS: atom_id res chain seq x y z
N PRO A 1 11.98 -0.54 -5.08
CA PRO A 1 13.27 -0.68 -4.35
C PRO A 1 13.83 -2.11 -4.31
N SER A 2 13.01 -3.13 -4.58
CA SER A 2 13.45 -4.53 -4.56
C SER A 2 14.45 -4.86 -5.67
N LEU A 3 15.43 -5.67 -5.33
CA LEU A 3 16.47 -6.20 -6.20
C LEU A 3 16.27 -7.71 -6.31
N HIS A 4 16.31 -8.22 -7.53
CA HIS A 4 16.01 -9.61 -7.85
C HIS A 4 17.18 -10.22 -8.62
N CYS A 5 17.42 -11.53 -8.52
CA CYS A 5 18.49 -12.18 -9.30
C CYS A 5 18.12 -12.44 -10.76
N HIS A 6 16.84 -12.32 -11.11
CA HIS A 6 16.31 -12.57 -12.47
C HIS A 6 16.44 -14.00 -13.01
N GLU A 7 17.10 -14.92 -12.30
CA GLU A 7 17.41 -16.28 -12.76
C GLU A 7 16.73 -17.41 -11.97
N CYS A 8 16.35 -17.18 -10.71
CA CYS A 8 15.72 -18.20 -9.86
C CYS A 8 14.29 -18.54 -10.33
N ARG A 9 13.74 -19.65 -9.81
CA ARG A 9 12.40 -20.13 -10.21
C ARG A 9 11.29 -19.08 -10.03
N TYR A 10 11.38 -18.26 -8.98
CA TYR A 10 10.40 -17.22 -8.70
C TYR A 10 10.56 -16.03 -9.64
N CYS A 11 11.79 -15.60 -9.90
CA CYS A 11 12.06 -14.54 -10.87
C CYS A 11 11.59 -14.93 -12.28
N ARG A 12 11.89 -16.15 -12.72
CA ARG A 12 11.47 -16.65 -14.05
C ARG A 12 9.96 -16.78 -14.20
N SER A 13 9.21 -16.85 -13.10
CA SER A 13 7.74 -16.85 -13.09
C SER A 13 7.13 -15.48 -12.78
N GLY A 14 7.93 -14.40 -12.81
CA GLY A 14 7.45 -13.03 -12.55
C GLY A 14 7.17 -12.72 -11.07
N ARG A 15 7.54 -13.61 -10.14
CA ARG A 15 7.32 -13.47 -8.69
C ARG A 15 8.57 -12.98 -7.98
N GLY A 16 9.13 -11.86 -8.45
CA GLY A 16 10.39 -11.30 -7.95
C GLY A 16 10.39 -11.00 -6.44
N ASN A 17 9.22 -10.72 -5.86
CA ASN A 17 9.03 -10.53 -4.42
C ASN A 17 9.32 -11.80 -3.58
N LEU A 18 9.44 -12.97 -4.21
CA LEU A 18 9.81 -14.24 -3.58
C LEU A 18 11.18 -14.74 -4.05
N CYS A 19 12.01 -13.86 -4.63
CA CYS A 19 13.32 -14.23 -5.14
C CYS A 19 14.20 -14.92 -4.06
N ASP A 20 14.85 -16.02 -4.42
CA ASP A 20 15.72 -16.77 -3.49
C ASP A 20 16.95 -15.95 -3.07
N ASN A 21 17.42 -15.05 -3.95
CA ASN A 21 18.53 -14.12 -3.71
C ASN A 21 18.01 -12.66 -3.64
N TRP A 22 16.93 -12.44 -2.90
CA TRP A 22 16.30 -11.12 -2.80
C TRP A 22 17.18 -10.13 -2.02
N ALA A 23 17.19 -8.87 -2.47
CA ALA A 23 17.79 -7.75 -1.78
C ALA A 23 16.88 -6.51 -1.93
N ALA A 24 17.14 -5.45 -1.18
CA ALA A 24 16.46 -4.17 -1.37
C ALA A 24 17.33 -2.97 -1.00
N ILE A 25 17.18 -1.92 -1.80
CA ILE A 25 17.76 -0.60 -1.55
C ILE A 25 17.15 -0.03 -0.26
N GLY A 26 17.99 0.33 0.71
CA GLY A 26 17.58 0.81 2.03
C GLY A 26 17.29 -0.29 3.06
N VAL A 27 17.50 -1.56 2.72
CA VAL A 27 17.35 -2.70 3.65
C VAL A 27 18.64 -3.51 3.72
N THR A 28 19.00 -4.16 2.61
CA THR A 28 20.19 -5.03 2.53
C THR A 28 21.39 -4.32 1.89
N VAL A 29 21.14 -3.20 1.21
CA VAL A 29 22.16 -2.29 0.66
C VAL A 29 21.79 -0.85 1.03
N PRO A 30 22.74 0.11 1.06
CA PRO A 30 22.45 1.50 1.38
C PRO A 30 21.31 2.10 0.55
N GLY A 31 20.51 2.97 1.16
CA GLY A 31 19.29 3.53 0.57
C GLY A 31 19.27 5.06 0.47
N GLY A 32 18.06 5.61 0.30
CA GLY A 32 17.83 7.03 0.02
C GLY A 32 17.84 7.97 1.23
N ALA A 33 18.12 7.48 2.44
CA ALA A 33 18.36 8.35 3.61
C ALA A 33 19.78 8.95 3.57
N ALA A 34 20.11 9.57 2.44
CA ALA A 34 21.41 10.13 2.08
C ALA A 34 21.21 11.16 0.95
N GLU A 35 22.19 12.03 0.72
CA GLU A 35 22.14 13.00 -0.39
C GLU A 35 22.12 12.31 -1.77
N PHE A 36 22.72 11.12 -1.86
CA PHE A 36 22.77 10.31 -3.08
C PHE A 36 22.61 8.83 -2.75
N ALA A 37 21.98 8.08 -3.66
CA ALA A 37 21.86 6.63 -3.58
C ALA A 37 22.14 6.00 -4.95
N VAL A 38 22.77 4.82 -4.95
CA VAL A 38 23.01 4.03 -6.16
C VAL A 38 21.83 3.11 -6.38
N ALA A 39 21.26 3.13 -7.57
CA ALA A 39 20.17 2.23 -7.98
C ALA A 39 20.43 1.69 -9.40
N PRO A 40 20.10 0.42 -9.69
CA PRO A 40 20.09 -0.08 -11.06
C PRO A 40 19.10 0.70 -11.92
N VAL A 41 19.42 0.93 -13.19
CA VAL A 41 18.53 1.64 -14.13
C VAL A 41 17.15 1.00 -14.22
N ALA A 42 17.06 -0.34 -14.09
CA ALA A 42 15.80 -1.07 -14.09
C ALA A 42 14.88 -0.74 -12.89
N ASN A 43 15.43 -0.16 -11.81
CA ASN A 43 14.68 0.28 -10.64
C ASN A 43 14.30 1.77 -10.69
N CYS A 44 14.78 2.51 -11.70
CA CYS A 44 14.50 3.93 -11.87
C CYS A 44 13.31 4.12 -12.79
N VAL A 45 12.21 4.66 -12.27
CA VAL A 45 11.00 4.98 -13.03
C VAL A 45 10.96 6.47 -13.31
N LYS A 46 10.78 6.87 -14.57
CA LYS A 46 10.64 8.28 -14.94
C LYS A 46 9.32 8.83 -14.43
N LEU A 47 9.38 9.88 -13.61
CA LEU A 47 8.19 10.57 -13.12
C LEU A 47 7.59 11.47 -14.22
N PRO A 48 6.25 11.50 -14.37
CA PRO A 48 5.57 12.54 -15.13
C PRO A 48 5.87 13.94 -14.57
N GLU A 49 5.93 14.95 -15.44
CA GLU A 49 6.32 16.33 -15.07
C GLU A 49 5.37 17.00 -14.05
N HIS A 50 4.12 16.54 -13.97
CA HIS A 50 3.11 17.12 -13.08
C HIS A 50 3.10 16.53 -11.67
N ILE A 51 3.93 15.51 -11.39
CA ILE A 51 3.99 14.87 -10.07
C ILE A 51 5.13 15.51 -9.26
N ASP A 52 4.79 16.00 -8.07
CA ASP A 52 5.78 16.52 -7.14
C ASP A 52 6.69 15.39 -6.61
N VAL A 53 7.97 15.69 -6.44
CA VAL A 53 8.96 14.71 -5.96
C VAL A 53 8.68 14.21 -4.55
N THR A 54 8.07 15.02 -3.70
CA THR A 54 7.70 14.65 -2.32
C THR A 54 6.55 13.64 -2.31
N ASP A 55 5.55 13.85 -3.18
CA ASP A 55 4.46 12.90 -3.37
C ASP A 55 4.95 11.59 -4.02
N ALA A 56 5.92 11.68 -4.92
CA ALA A 56 6.50 10.52 -5.59
C ALA A 56 7.17 9.53 -4.60
N ALA A 57 7.60 9.98 -3.43
CA ALA A 57 8.11 9.11 -2.37
C ALA A 57 7.08 8.07 -1.90
N LEU A 58 5.78 8.34 -2.08
CA LEU A 58 4.68 7.45 -1.72
C LEU A 58 4.37 6.39 -2.80
N ILE A 59 4.98 6.46 -3.99
CA ILE A 59 4.72 5.50 -5.08
C ILE A 59 5.06 4.08 -4.64
N GLU A 60 6.15 3.90 -3.89
CA GLU A 60 6.59 2.59 -3.44
C GLU A 60 5.60 1.93 -2.45
N PRO A 61 5.23 2.56 -1.33
CA PRO A 61 4.24 1.98 -0.43
C PRO A 61 2.86 1.84 -1.10
N LEU A 62 2.50 2.76 -2.02
CA LEU A 62 1.27 2.63 -2.81
C LEU A 62 1.30 1.39 -3.71
N SER A 63 2.45 1.05 -4.31
CA SER A 63 2.59 -0.14 -5.14
C SER A 63 2.35 -1.43 -4.33
N CYS A 64 2.74 -1.46 -3.06
CA CYS A 64 2.43 -2.55 -2.15
C CYS A 64 0.92 -2.66 -1.89
N ALA A 65 0.24 -1.52 -1.72
CA ALA A 65 -1.21 -1.47 -1.53
C ALA A 65 -1.97 -1.95 -2.78
N VAL A 66 -1.57 -1.48 -3.97
CA VAL A 66 -2.11 -1.96 -5.27
C VAL A 66 -1.94 -3.47 -5.41
N ARG A 67 -0.75 -4.00 -5.11
CA ARG A 67 -0.51 -5.45 -5.13
C ARG A 67 -1.42 -6.20 -4.16
N GLY A 68 -1.72 -5.62 -2.99
CA GLY A 68 -2.69 -6.15 -2.04
C GLY A 68 -4.08 -6.31 -2.67
N TYR A 69 -4.56 -5.28 -3.38
CA TYR A 69 -5.84 -5.35 -4.10
C TYR A 69 -5.85 -6.37 -5.24
N ASP A 70 -4.75 -6.50 -6.00
CA ASP A 70 -4.64 -7.52 -7.05
C ASP A 70 -4.80 -8.95 -6.49
N VAL A 71 -4.30 -9.18 -5.27
CA VAL A 71 -4.42 -10.48 -4.58
C VAL A 71 -5.80 -10.65 -3.98
N LEU A 72 -6.34 -9.60 -3.35
CA LEU A 72 -7.66 -9.60 -2.73
C LEU A 72 -8.77 -9.83 -3.76
N LYS A 73 -8.55 -9.39 -5.01
CA LYS A 73 -9.55 -9.41 -6.10
C LYS A 73 -10.86 -8.78 -5.66
N SER A 74 -10.77 -7.57 -5.12
CA SER A 74 -11.95 -6.82 -4.67
C SER A 74 -12.93 -6.62 -5.84
N ASN A 75 -14.21 -6.81 -5.56
CA ASN A 75 -15.28 -6.65 -6.54
C ASN A 75 -15.98 -5.30 -6.36
N LEU A 76 -16.56 -4.78 -7.43
CA LEU A 76 -17.46 -3.63 -7.36
C LEU A 76 -18.59 -3.92 -6.35
N GLY A 77 -18.86 -2.95 -5.47
CA GLY A 77 -19.86 -3.08 -4.42
C GLY A 77 -19.39 -3.85 -3.18
N SER A 78 -18.09 -4.19 -3.08
CA SER A 78 -17.54 -4.82 -1.88
C SER A 78 -17.68 -3.94 -0.65
N GLU A 79 -17.92 -4.55 0.50
CA GLU A 79 -17.76 -3.91 1.80
C GLU A 79 -16.37 -4.21 2.35
N VAL A 80 -15.61 -3.19 2.72
CA VAL A 80 -14.20 -3.32 3.10
C VAL A 80 -14.01 -2.84 4.53
N LEU A 81 -13.41 -3.69 5.37
CA LEU A 81 -12.95 -3.33 6.71
C LEU A 81 -11.42 -3.26 6.73
N ILE A 82 -10.87 -2.12 7.13
CA ILE A 82 -9.42 -1.86 7.19
C ILE A 82 -8.98 -1.82 8.66
N TYR A 83 -8.06 -2.70 9.02
CA TYR A 83 -7.41 -2.68 10.33
C TYR A 83 -6.16 -1.80 10.28
N GLY A 84 -6.23 -0.67 10.97
CA GLY A 84 -5.19 0.36 11.07
C GLY A 84 -5.44 1.54 10.13
N SER A 85 -5.28 2.74 10.67
CA SER A 85 -5.36 4.03 9.97
C SER A 85 -4.00 4.72 9.83
N GLY A 86 -2.92 3.94 9.83
CA GLY A 86 -1.59 4.39 9.40
C GLY A 86 -1.50 4.54 7.89
N THR A 87 -0.34 4.97 7.37
CA THR A 87 -0.13 5.25 5.93
C THR A 87 -0.64 4.15 5.00
N MET A 88 -0.32 2.89 5.29
CA MET A 88 -0.80 1.75 4.49
C MET A 88 -2.33 1.62 4.52
N GLY A 89 -2.96 1.76 5.69
CA GLY A 89 -4.41 1.69 5.82
C GLY A 89 -5.12 2.82 5.07
N LEU A 90 -4.58 4.03 5.13
CA LEU A 90 -5.13 5.18 4.39
C LEU A 90 -4.96 5.02 2.87
N MET A 91 -3.84 4.44 2.40
CA MET A 91 -3.69 4.09 0.99
C MET A 91 -4.69 3.01 0.56
N MET A 92 -4.92 2.01 1.40
CA MET A 92 -5.92 0.97 1.16
C MET A 92 -7.35 1.54 1.12
N LEU A 93 -7.65 2.55 1.95
CA LEU A 93 -8.93 3.28 1.95
C LEU A 93 -9.15 4.00 0.61
N GLU A 94 -8.16 4.75 0.14
CA GLU A 94 -8.25 5.45 -1.16
C GLU A 94 -8.37 4.47 -2.34
N LEU A 95 -7.67 3.33 -2.28
CA LEU A 95 -7.81 2.28 -3.28
C LEU A 95 -9.19 1.61 -3.21
N ALA A 96 -9.73 1.31 -2.02
CA ALA A 96 -11.06 0.71 -1.85
C ALA A 96 -12.12 1.51 -2.59
N LYS A 97 -12.13 2.83 -2.34
CA LYS A 97 -13.03 3.80 -2.98
C LYS A 97 -12.91 3.77 -4.50
N ARG A 98 -11.67 3.77 -5.02
CA ARG A 98 -11.40 3.75 -6.47
C ARG A 98 -11.75 2.42 -7.14
N THR A 99 -11.69 1.31 -6.40
CA THR A 99 -12.14 -0.01 -6.89
C THR A 99 -13.67 -0.18 -6.81
N GLY A 100 -14.38 0.82 -6.28
CA GLY A 100 -15.85 0.85 -6.24
C GLY A 100 -16.44 0.09 -5.06
N ALA A 101 -15.76 0.06 -3.91
CA ALA A 101 -16.32 -0.47 -2.68
C ALA A 101 -17.63 0.28 -2.31
N ALA A 102 -18.66 -0.46 -1.86
CA ALA A 102 -19.91 0.11 -1.38
C ALA A 102 -19.74 0.80 -0.02
N SER A 103 -18.88 0.24 0.83
CA SER A 103 -18.52 0.79 2.13
C SER A 103 -17.06 0.51 2.46
N VAL A 104 -16.43 1.45 3.17
CA VAL A 104 -15.04 1.31 3.64
C VAL A 104 -14.96 1.79 5.08
N GLU A 105 -14.88 0.84 5.99
CA GLU A 105 -14.76 1.07 7.43
C GLU A 105 -13.31 0.93 7.88
N VAL A 106 -12.91 1.73 8.86
CA VAL A 106 -11.53 1.74 9.37
C VAL A 106 -11.50 1.57 10.88
N LEU A 107 -10.66 0.65 11.35
CA LEU A 107 -10.40 0.39 12.76
C LEU A 107 -9.04 0.92 13.17
N ASP A 108 -8.96 1.68 14.25
CA ASP A 108 -7.69 2.04 14.87
C ASP A 108 -7.89 2.44 16.33
N ILE A 109 -7.05 1.93 17.21
CA ILE A 109 -7.08 2.29 18.64
C ILE A 109 -6.69 3.76 18.87
N ASN A 110 -6.00 4.38 17.92
CA ASN A 110 -5.61 5.78 18.00
C ASN A 110 -6.67 6.68 17.34
N ALA A 111 -7.48 7.32 18.18
CA ALA A 111 -8.53 8.24 17.75
C ALA A 111 -8.02 9.37 16.83
N GLN A 112 -6.80 9.87 17.05
CA GLN A 112 -6.23 10.94 16.22
C GLN A 112 -5.97 10.48 14.78
N ARG A 113 -5.57 9.22 14.58
CA ARG A 113 -5.35 8.65 13.23
C ARG A 113 -6.68 8.38 12.52
N LEU A 114 -7.73 8.01 13.27
CA LEU A 114 -9.08 7.87 12.73
C LEU A 114 -9.62 9.18 12.15
N GLU A 115 -9.24 10.34 12.70
CA GLU A 115 -9.65 11.63 12.14
C GLU A 115 -9.17 11.81 10.69
N THR A 116 -7.97 11.32 10.35
CA THR A 116 -7.51 11.35 8.96
C THR A 116 -8.32 10.41 8.07
N ALA A 117 -8.69 9.22 8.55
CA ALA A 117 -9.56 8.31 7.81
C ALA A 117 -10.94 8.92 7.55
N LYS A 118 -11.52 9.61 8.54
CA LYS A 118 -12.78 10.35 8.41
C LYS A 118 -12.67 11.48 7.39
N LEU A 119 -11.59 12.27 7.44
CA LEU A 119 -11.33 13.33 6.45
C LEU A 119 -11.20 12.79 5.02
N LEU A 120 -10.63 11.59 4.87
CA LEU A 120 -10.55 10.90 3.58
C LEU A 120 -11.87 10.22 3.17
N GLY A 121 -12.92 10.28 3.99
CA GLY A 121 -14.25 9.82 3.64
C GLY A 121 -14.45 8.31 3.75
N CYS A 122 -13.91 7.67 4.81
CA CYS A 122 -14.39 6.35 5.21
C CYS A 122 -15.87 6.39 5.60
N THR A 123 -16.60 5.30 5.38
CA THR A 123 -18.03 5.21 5.74
C THR A 123 -18.24 5.04 7.25
N GLY A 124 -17.26 4.47 7.94
CA GLY A 124 -17.27 4.32 9.40
C GLY A 124 -15.84 4.25 9.96
N ALA A 125 -15.68 4.72 11.19
CA ALA A 125 -14.41 4.71 11.91
C ALA A 125 -14.66 4.38 13.38
N ALA A 126 -13.99 3.36 13.90
CA ALA A 126 -14.17 2.91 15.28
C ALA A 126 -12.86 2.40 15.89
N ALA A 127 -12.81 2.32 17.22
CA ALA A 127 -11.64 1.76 17.90
C ALA A 127 -11.64 0.23 17.90
N ARG A 128 -12.83 -0.38 17.87
CA ARG A 128 -13.03 -1.83 17.91
C ARG A 128 -14.08 -2.27 16.91
N ALA A 129 -13.96 -3.51 16.44
CA ALA A 129 -14.83 -4.07 15.41
C ALA A 129 -16.29 -4.19 15.88
N GLU A 130 -16.50 -4.46 17.17
CA GLU A 130 -17.82 -4.64 17.77
C GLU A 130 -18.65 -3.35 17.82
N GLU A 131 -18.02 -2.20 17.60
CA GLU A 131 -18.69 -0.90 17.54
C GLU A 131 -19.39 -0.67 16.20
N PHE A 132 -19.09 -1.48 15.17
CA PHE A 132 -19.82 -1.45 13.91
C PHE A 132 -21.08 -2.31 14.02
N ASP A 133 -22.25 -1.67 13.94
CA ASP A 133 -23.55 -2.35 13.96
C ASP A 133 -23.85 -2.94 12.58
N ARG A 134 -23.31 -4.15 12.33
CA ARG A 134 -23.57 -4.91 11.11
C ARG A 134 -24.39 -6.15 11.41
N PRO A 135 -25.65 -6.26 10.93
CA PRO A 135 -26.51 -7.41 11.20
C PRO A 135 -26.10 -8.72 10.50
N GLY A 136 -24.94 -8.77 9.82
CA GLY A 136 -24.50 -9.90 9.01
C GLY A 136 -23.17 -10.58 9.42
N GLY A 137 -22.43 -10.00 10.37
CA GLY A 137 -21.06 -10.42 10.69
C GLY A 137 -20.00 -9.81 9.79
#